data_AF-A0A1X9Z7M0-F1
#
_entry.id   AF-A0A1X9Z7M0-F1
#
_cell.length_a   1.000
_cell.length_b   1.000
_cell.length_c   1.000
_cell.angle_alpha   90.00
_cell.angle_beta   90.00
_cell.angle_gamma   90.00
#
_symmetry.space_group_name_H-M   'P 1'
#
loop_
_entity.id
_entity.type
_entity.pdbx_description
1 polymer ?
#
loop_
_entity_poly.entity_id
_entity_poly.type
_entity_poly.pdbx_seq_one_letter_code
_entity_poly.pdbx_strand_id
1 'polypeptide(L)' 'MGLLKYAILGAAAVYGFKYATKKRATDGKSLIDDFKEKAPGYVDKVKNYSEQIRQDYRQTSDLY' A
#
# COMPACT_ATOMS: atom_id res chain seq x y z
N MET A 1 11.10 -13.55 -18.79
CA MET A 1 10.21 -12.36 -18.65
C MET A 1 9.89 -12.05 -17.18
N GLY A 2 10.90 -11.91 -16.32
CA GLY A 2 10.71 -11.70 -14.88
C GLY A 2 11.35 -10.43 -14.35
N LEU A 3 12.61 -10.20 -14.70
CA LEU A 3 13.38 -9.05 -14.17
C LEU A 3 12.78 -7.69 -14.56
N LEU A 4 12.31 -7.53 -15.80
CA LEU A 4 11.75 -6.25 -16.26
C LEU A 4 10.47 -5.85 -15.49
N LYS A 5 9.56 -6.80 -15.21
CA LYS A 5 8.36 -6.51 -14.42
C LYS A 5 8.69 -6.10 -12.98
N TYR A 6 9.69 -6.75 -12.37
CA TYR A 6 10.14 -6.40 -11.01
C TYR A 6 10.88 -5.06 -11.00
N ALA A 7 11.65 -4.76 -12.05
CA ALA A 7 12.30 -3.46 -12.21
C ALA A 7 11.28 -2.33 -12.36
N ILE A 8 10.22 -2.54 -13.14
CA ILE A 8 9.12 -1.57 -13.29
C ILE A 8 8.37 -1.38 -11.97
N LEU A 9 8.04 -2.46 -11.26
CA LEU A 9 7.42 -2.39 -9.93
C LEU A 9 8.30 -1.66 -8.92
N GLY A 10 9.60 -1.95 -8.90
CA GLY A 10 10.56 -1.26 -8.03
C GLY A 10 10.66 0.23 -8.36
N ALA A 11 10.75 0.58 -9.65
CA ALA A 11 10.79 1.97 -10.09
C ALA A 11 9.51 2.73 -9.70
N ALA A 12 8.34 2.12 -9.90
CA ALA A 12 7.06 2.71 -9.52
C ALA A 12 6.95 2.90 -8.00
N ALA A 13 7.39 1.93 -7.20
CA ALA A 13 7.41 2.04 -5.75
C ALA A 13 8.32 3.19 -5.28
N VAL A 14 9.53 3.32 -5.83
CA VAL A 14 10.46 4.39 -5.48
C VAL A 14 9.93 5.76 -5.89
N TYR A 15 9.40 5.90 -7.11
CA TYR A 15 8.81 7.15 -7.57
C TYR A 15 7.55 7.53 -6.78
N GLY A 16 6.69 6.55 -6.51
CA GLY A 16 5.51 6.72 -5.69
C GLY A 16 5.87 7.16 -4.27
N PHE A 17 6.86 6.52 -3.64
CA PHE A 17 7.34 6.90 -2.32
C PHE A 17 7.93 8.31 -2.30
N LYS A 18 8.76 8.65 -3.30
CA LYS A 18 9.34 10.00 -3.43
C LYS A 18 8.26 11.07 -3.59
N TYR A 19 7.20 10.79 -4.35
CA TYR A 19 6.08 11.71 -4.51
C TYR A 19 5.24 11.80 -3.22
N ALA A 20 4.98 10.67 -2.57
CA ALA A 20 4.20 10.61 -1.34
C ALA A 20 4.87 11.33 -0.16
N THR A 21 6.20 11.27 -0.08
CA THR A 21 7.02 11.97 0.93
C THR A 21 7.36 13.41 0.56
N LYS A 22 7.10 13.82 -0.68
CA LYS A 22 7.37 15.21 -1.12
C LYS A 22 6.47 16.16 -0.33
N LYS A 23 7.11 17.13 0.32
CA LYS A 23 6.40 18.21 1.01
C LYS A 23 5.73 19.15 0.02
N ARG A 24 4.47 19.48 0.27
CA ARG A 24 3.71 20.47 -0.51
C ARG A 24 4.13 21.88 -0.09
N ALA A 25 4.14 22.81 -1.05
CA ALA A 25 4.47 24.20 -0.80
C ALA A 25 3.37 24.95 -0.01
N THR A 26 2.14 24.43 -0.02
CA THR A 26 0.96 25.03 0.60
C THR A 26 0.99 24.99 2.13
N ASP A 27 1.43 23.86 2.68
CA ASP A 27 1.27 23.52 4.10
C ASP A 27 2.49 22.81 4.69
N GLY A 28 3.52 22.55 3.89
CA GLY A 28 4.76 21.89 4.34
C GLY A 28 4.62 20.41 4.69
N LYS A 29 3.40 19.85 4.62
CA LYS A 29 3.09 18.44 4.84
C LYS A 29 3.26 17.62 3.57
N SER A 30 3.53 16.32 3.74
CA SER A 30 3.54 15.33 2.66
C SER A 30 2.27 14.49 2.66
N LEU A 31 1.98 13.80 1.54
CA LEU A 31 0.86 12.86 1.46
C LEU A 31 0.97 11.74 2.50
N ILE A 32 2.20 11.35 2.85
CA ILE A 32 2.49 10.40 3.92
C ILE A 32 2.13 10.94 5.29
N ASP A 33 2.35 12.23 5.54
CA ASP A 33 1.99 12.86 6.81
C ASP A 33 0.46 12.91 6.97
N ASP A 34 -0.26 13.27 5.91
CA ASP A 34 -1.73 13.23 5.88
C ASP A 34 -2.26 11.81 6.10
N PHE A 35 -1.61 10.82 5.48
CA PHE A 35 -1.95 9.42 5.68
C PHE A 35 -1.69 8.97 7.12
N LYS A 36 -0.58 9.41 7.72
CA LYS A 36 -0.21 9.09 9.11
C LYS A 36 -1.16 9.73 10.13
N GLU A 37 -1.62 10.95 9.87
CA GLU A 37 -2.63 11.62 10.70
C GLU A 37 -3.99 10.89 10.64
N LYS A 38 -4.34 10.30 9.50
CA LYS A 38 -5.58 9.51 9.33
C LYS A 38 -5.40 8.01 9.56
N ALA A 39 -4.16 7.54 9.73
CA ALA A 39 -3.77 6.14 9.78
C ALA A 39 -4.52 5.27 10.81
N PRO A 40 -4.84 5.74 12.04
CA PRO A 40 -5.49 4.86 13.00
C PRO A 40 -6.80 4.24 12.47
N GLY A 41 -7.57 4.96 11.64
CA GLY A 41 -8.79 4.41 11.01
C GLY A 41 -8.56 3.53 9.78
N TYR A 42 -7.38 3.57 9.17
CA TYR A 42 -7.03 2.77 8.00
C TYR A 42 -6.39 1.43 8.37
N VAL A 43 -5.66 1.37 9.49
CA VAL A 43 -5.04 0.12 9.97
C VAL A 43 -6.10 -0.97 10.20
N ASP A 44 -7.21 -0.63 10.86
CA ASP A 44 -8.30 -1.58 11.11
C ASP A 44 -8.98 -2.04 9.81
N LYS A 45 -9.19 -1.12 8.86
CA LYS A 45 -9.78 -1.47 7.54
C LYS A 45 -8.87 -2.39 6.73
N VAL A 46 -7.56 -2.10 6.70
CA VAL A 46 -6.57 -2.92 6.00
C VAL A 46 -6.46 -4.30 6.64
N LYS A 47 -6.46 -4.38 7.98
CA LYS A 47 -6.45 -5.63 8.73
C LYS A 47 -7.66 -6.50 8.38
N ASN A 48 -8.88 -5.96 8.50
CA ASN A 48 -10.10 -6.68 8.15
C ASN A 48 -10.12 -7.15 6.70
N TYR A 49 -9.65 -6.32 5.77
CA TYR A 49 -9.58 -6.67 4.36
C TYR A 49 -8.55 -7.79 4.10
N SER A 50 -7.39 -7.73 4.74
CA SER A 50 -6.38 -8.80 4.65
C SER A 50 -6.87 -10.12 5.27
N GLU A 51 -7.66 -10.06 6.33
CA GLU A 51 -8.27 -11.23 6.96
C GLU A 51 -9.31 -11.88 6.04
N GLN A 52 -10.15 -11.09 5.36
CA GLN A 52 -11.09 -11.60 4.35
C GLN A 52 -10.38 -12.28 3.19
N ILE A 53 -9.37 -11.63 2.60
CA ILE A 53 -8.58 -12.23 1.51
C ILE A 53 -7.93 -13.54 1.97
N ARG A 54 -7.41 -13.59 3.20
CA ARG A 54 -6.79 -14.80 3.74
C ARG A 54 -7.82 -15.91 3.97
N GLN A 55 -9.04 -15.57 4.39
CA GLN A 55 -10.14 -16.52 4.53
C GLN A 55 -10.56 -17.07 3.16
N ASP A 56 -10.76 -16.21 2.16
CA ASP A 56 -11.11 -16.61 0.79
C ASP A 56 -10.03 -17.50 0.17
N TYR A 57 -8.75 -17.16 0.37
CA TYR A 57 -7.62 -17.98 -0.10
C TYR A 57 -7.60 -19.35 0.56
N ARG A 58 -7.83 -19.43 1.89
CA ARG A 58 -7.88 -20.70 2.62
C ARG A 58 -9.05 -21.56 2.18
N GLN A 59 -10.23 -20.96 2.04
CA GLN A 59 -11.43 -21.66 1.60
C GLN A 59 -11.27 -22.19 0.16
N THR A 60 -10.60 -21.44 -0.71
CA THR A 60 -10.31 -21.89 -2.08
C THR A 60 -9.23 -22.98 -2.12
N SER A 61 -8.24 -22.93 -1.23
CA SER A 61 -7.18 -23.96 -1.16
C SER A 61 -7.65 -25.27 -0.51
N ASP A 62 -8.63 -25.22 0.40
CA ASP A 62 -9.20 -26.44 1.01
C ASP A 62 -10.17 -27.17 0.05
N LEU A 63 -10.55 -26.54 -1.07
CA LEU A 63 -11.42 -27.10 -2.11
C LEU A 63 -10.66 -27.74 -3.30
N TYR A 64 -9.32 -27.74 -3.29
CA TYR A 64 -8.47 -28.29 -4.36
C TYR A 64 -7.39 -29.25 -3.84
#